data_AF-A0A9W6EWV5-F1
#
_entry.id   AF-A0A9W6EWV5-F1
#
_cell.length_a   1.000
_cell.length_b   1.000
_cell.length_c   1.000
_cell.angle_alpha   90.00
_cell.angle_beta   90.00
_cell.angle_gamma   90.00
#
_symmetry.space_group_name_H-M   'P 1'
#
loop_
_entity.id
_entity.type
_entity.pdbx_description
1 polymer ?
#
loop_
_entity_poly.entity_id
_entity_poly.type
_entity_poly.pdbx_seq_one_letter_code
_entity_poly.pdbx_strand_id
1 'polypeptide(L)'
;MSSDKSDRFRLGVTHKAEKVWQYNNNKDLFTGWRKNYVLDNYDAEVDHIVECQVGQNIWDRVFDGRRTTRGRLAPVRDIWNDLDNLNNTPMHINRKKGDGFERWLAGHEHDLRSALRYYDVASNHCIKIVTTFEDTANVLCDSLDQLAVEKSLDLYAEFACVLADWRDRA
;
A
#
# COMPACT_ATOMS: atom_id res chain seq x y z
N MET A 1 -11.64 -21.17 -11.47
CA MET A 1 -10.83 -21.71 -10.37
C MET A 1 -10.28 -20.52 -9.59
N SER A 2 -10.99 -20.08 -8.55
CA SER A 2 -10.49 -19.04 -7.66
C SER A 2 -9.72 -19.73 -6.55
N SER A 3 -8.39 -19.79 -6.67
CA SER A 3 -7.58 -20.10 -5.50
C SER A 3 -7.60 -18.86 -4.63
N ASP A 4 -8.14 -18.99 -3.43
CA ASP A 4 -7.95 -18.07 -2.32
C ASP A 4 -6.44 -17.84 -2.13
N LYS A 5 -5.90 -16.83 -2.84
CA LYS A 5 -4.51 -16.40 -2.67
C LYS A 5 -4.52 -15.64 -1.35
N SER A 6 -4.31 -16.37 -0.26
CA SER A 6 -4.07 -15.77 1.05
C SER A 6 -3.07 -14.62 0.86
N ASP A 7 -3.49 -13.40 1.18
CA ASP A 7 -2.71 -12.18 1.00
C ASP A 7 -1.32 -12.35 1.66
N ARG A 8 -0.29 -12.56 0.83
CA ARG A 8 1.07 -12.90 1.32
C ARG A 8 1.71 -11.74 2.08
N PHE A 9 1.20 -10.53 1.86
CA PHE A 9 1.75 -9.29 2.38
C PHE A 9 1.04 -8.85 3.65
N ARG A 10 -0.26 -9.09 3.80
CA ARG A 10 -0.99 -8.63 4.97
C ARG A 10 -0.56 -9.35 6.25
N LEU A 11 -0.10 -8.56 7.23
CA LEU A 11 0.02 -8.97 8.62
C LEU A 11 -1.04 -8.24 9.47
N GLY A 12 -1.33 -8.77 10.65
CA GLY A 12 -2.24 -8.10 11.58
C GLY A 12 -1.62 -6.81 12.11
N VAL A 13 -1.98 -5.66 11.52
CA VAL A 13 -1.41 -4.33 11.84
C VAL A 13 -2.27 -3.49 12.80
N THR A 14 -3.45 -3.96 13.19
CA THR A 14 -4.38 -3.22 14.09
C THR A 14 -3.72 -2.77 15.39
N HIS A 15 -2.82 -3.59 15.94
CA HIS A 15 -2.06 -3.27 17.16
C HIS A 15 -1.11 -2.07 17.01
N LYS A 16 -0.84 -1.60 15.78
CA LYS A 16 0.00 -0.44 15.47
C LYS A 16 -0.78 0.88 15.41
N ALA A 17 -2.11 0.87 15.54
CA ALA A 17 -2.96 2.06 15.33
C ALA A 17 -2.45 3.34 16.02
N GLU A 18 -2.09 3.26 17.31
CA GLU A 18 -1.57 4.41 18.05
C GLU A 18 -0.22 4.91 17.50
N LYS A 19 0.68 3.99 17.15
CA LYS A 19 1.99 4.32 16.57
C LYS A 19 1.83 4.98 15.20
N VAL A 20 0.90 4.50 14.39
CA VAL A 20 0.60 5.06 13.06
C VAL A 20 0.05 6.49 13.20
N TRP A 21 -0.83 6.76 14.17
CA TRP A 21 -1.28 8.13 14.44
C TRP A 21 -0.11 9.05 14.80
N GLN A 22 0.76 8.61 15.70
CA GLN A 22 1.92 9.40 16.13
C GLN A 22 2.89 9.64 14.98
N TYR A 23 3.17 8.61 14.19
CA TYR A 23 4.02 8.66 13.00
C TYR A 23 3.50 9.70 11.99
N ASN A 24 2.18 9.71 11.75
CA ASN A 24 1.53 10.62 10.81
C ASN A 24 1.15 11.97 11.45
N ASN A 25 1.83 12.41 12.52
CA ASN A 25 1.59 13.69 13.20
C ASN A 25 0.13 13.89 13.65
N ASN A 26 -0.51 12.82 14.11
CA ASN A 26 -1.91 12.73 14.51
C ASN A 26 -2.88 13.19 13.40
N LYS A 27 -2.59 12.83 12.15
CA LYS A 27 -3.43 13.10 10.98
C LYS A 27 -3.68 11.83 10.15
N ASP A 28 -4.88 11.76 9.59
CA ASP A 28 -5.19 10.84 8.51
C ASP A 28 -4.63 11.46 7.23
N LEU A 29 -3.76 10.73 6.54
CA LEU A 29 -3.08 11.25 5.35
C LEU A 29 -4.05 11.47 4.17
N PHE A 30 -5.11 10.65 4.06
CA PHE A 30 -6.05 10.67 2.93
C PHE A 30 -7.07 11.81 3.03
N THR A 31 -7.43 12.21 4.24
CA THR A 31 -8.40 13.30 4.47
C THR A 31 -7.73 14.59 4.93
N GLY A 32 -6.58 14.48 5.61
CA GLY A 32 -5.95 15.56 6.37
C GLY A 32 -6.63 15.83 7.72
N TRP A 33 -7.63 15.03 8.11
CA TRP A 33 -8.33 15.20 9.37
C TRP A 33 -7.44 14.81 10.55
N ARG A 34 -7.67 15.47 11.69
CA ARG A 34 -6.95 15.18 12.94
C ARG A 34 -7.50 13.90 13.57
N LYS A 35 -6.64 13.15 14.25
CA LYS A 35 -6.99 11.94 15.02
C LYS A 35 -8.31 12.08 15.78
N ASN A 36 -8.43 13.10 16.63
CA ASN A 36 -9.63 13.28 17.47
C ASN A 36 -10.89 13.44 16.62
N TYR A 37 -10.84 14.25 15.56
CA TYR A 37 -11.97 14.41 14.66
C TYR A 37 -12.37 13.08 14.01
N VAL A 38 -11.38 12.29 13.56
CA VAL A 38 -11.64 10.98 12.98
C VAL A 38 -12.31 10.06 14.00
N LEU A 39 -11.75 9.92 15.20
CA LEU A 39 -12.24 9.01 16.23
C LEU A 39 -13.60 9.44 16.83
N ASP A 40 -13.90 10.74 16.85
CA ASP A 40 -15.17 11.25 17.37
C ASP A 40 -16.33 11.07 16.36
N ASN A 41 -16.04 10.89 15.07
CA ASN A 41 -17.05 10.90 14.00
C ASN A 41 -17.11 9.61 13.17
N TYR A 42 -16.07 8.77 13.21
CA TYR A 42 -15.94 7.61 12.35
C TYR A 42 -15.25 6.44 13.04
N ASP A 43 -15.60 5.23 12.62
CA ASP A 43 -14.79 4.05 12.86
C ASP A 43 -13.55 4.08 11.95
N ALA A 44 -12.37 4.05 12.56
CA ALA A 44 -11.09 4.13 11.85
C ALA A 44 -10.35 2.79 11.89
N GLU A 45 -9.66 2.48 10.80
CA GLU A 45 -8.83 1.29 10.66
C GLU A 45 -7.40 1.66 10.27
N VAL A 46 -6.46 0.77 10.64
CA VAL A 46 -5.11 0.81 10.11
C VAL A 46 -5.16 0.26 8.68
N ASP A 47 -4.76 1.10 7.73
CA ASP A 47 -4.74 0.83 6.31
C ASP A 47 -3.29 0.81 5.78
N HIS A 48 -3.06 0.02 4.72
CA HIS A 48 -1.81 0.01 3.96
C HIS A 48 -1.91 1.02 2.82
N ILE A 49 -1.07 2.06 2.86
CA ILE A 49 -1.04 3.13 1.85
C ILE A 49 -0.81 2.52 0.45
N VAL A 50 0.28 1.78 0.29
CA VAL A 50 0.52 0.88 -0.83
C VAL A 50 -0.15 -0.45 -0.50
N GLU A 51 -1.30 -0.68 -1.12
CA GLU A 51 -2.16 -1.84 -0.88
C GLU A 51 -1.43 -3.18 -0.98
N CYS A 52 -1.78 -4.13 -0.11
CA CYS A 52 -1.15 -5.46 -0.12
C CYS A 52 -1.35 -6.20 -1.46
N GLN A 53 -2.45 -5.94 -2.15
CA GLN A 53 -2.70 -6.48 -3.50
C GLN A 53 -1.72 -5.96 -4.56
N VAL A 54 -1.19 -4.74 -4.41
CA VAL A 54 -0.10 -4.22 -5.26
C VAL A 54 1.15 -5.06 -5.02
N GLY A 55 1.50 -5.27 -3.74
CA GLY A 55 2.65 -6.11 -3.36
C GLY A 55 2.51 -7.54 -3.87
N GLN A 56 1.32 -8.13 -3.77
CA GLN A 56 1.01 -9.45 -4.30
C GLN A 56 1.15 -9.51 -5.83
N ASN A 57 0.67 -8.50 -6.55
CA ASN A 57 0.78 -8.41 -8.00
C ASN A 57 2.25 -8.31 -8.45
N ILE A 58 3.02 -7.43 -7.80
CA ILE A 58 4.46 -7.27 -8.09
C ILE A 58 5.20 -8.57 -7.77
N TRP A 59 4.93 -9.17 -6.62
CA TRP A 59 5.53 -10.44 -6.24
C TRP A 59 5.23 -11.53 -7.29
N ASP A 60 3.99 -11.68 -7.73
CA ASP A 60 3.67 -12.68 -8.73
C ASP A 60 4.36 -12.39 -10.09
N ARG A 61 4.58 -11.12 -10.44
CA ARG A 61 5.29 -10.71 -11.67
C ARG A 61 6.80 -10.93 -11.59
N VAL A 62 7.45 -10.55 -10.50
CA VAL A 62 8.91 -10.62 -10.33
C VAL A 62 9.38 -12.06 -10.09
N PHE A 63 8.50 -12.91 -9.55
CA PHE A 63 8.86 -14.27 -9.13
C PHE A 63 8.38 -15.38 -10.06
N ASP A 64 7.76 -15.07 -11.20
CA ASP A 64 7.23 -16.10 -12.10
C ASP A 64 8.28 -17.19 -12.38
N GLY A 65 7.96 -18.43 -12.00
CA GLY A 65 8.83 -19.61 -12.14
C GLY A 65 10.02 -19.75 -11.17
N ARG A 66 10.36 -18.76 -10.33
CA ARG A 66 11.48 -18.85 -9.37
C ARG A 66 11.07 -19.63 -8.11
N ARG A 67 11.91 -20.56 -7.62
CA ARG A 67 11.72 -21.20 -6.29
C ARG A 67 11.76 -20.12 -5.20
N THR A 68 10.59 -19.74 -4.68
CA THR A 68 10.45 -18.79 -3.58
C THR A 68 10.53 -19.51 -2.25
N THR A 69 11.42 -19.06 -1.38
CA THR A 69 11.45 -19.51 0.01
C THR A 69 10.71 -18.49 0.87
N ARG A 70 10.12 -18.95 1.98
CA ARG A 70 9.53 -18.06 3.00
C ARG A 70 10.52 -16.97 3.46
N GLY A 71 11.82 -17.29 3.47
CA GLY A 71 12.89 -16.36 3.84
C GLY A 71 13.12 -15.20 2.87
N ARG A 72 12.70 -15.32 1.59
CA ARG A 72 12.76 -14.20 0.63
C ARG A 72 11.56 -13.27 0.74
N LEU A 73 10.40 -13.81 1.10
CA LEU A 73 9.17 -13.01 1.28
C LEU A 73 9.18 -12.25 2.60
N ALA A 74 9.68 -12.87 3.67
CA ALA A 74 9.67 -12.29 5.01
C ALA A 74 10.18 -10.83 5.06
N PRO A 75 11.39 -10.48 4.56
CA PRO A 75 11.88 -9.11 4.66
C PRO A 75 11.06 -8.11 3.83
N VAL A 76 10.56 -8.50 2.65
CA VAL A 76 9.69 -7.65 1.84
C VAL A 76 8.37 -7.40 2.57
N ARG A 77 7.82 -8.45 3.20
CA ARG A 77 6.61 -8.34 4.01
C ARG A 77 6.83 -7.45 5.24
N ASP A 78 8.00 -7.51 5.87
CA ASP A 78 8.31 -6.66 7.02
C ASP A 78 8.33 -5.18 6.61
N ILE A 79 8.98 -4.84 5.49
CA ILE A 79 8.95 -3.50 4.86
C ILE A 79 7.50 -3.08 4.57
N TRP A 80 6.70 -3.97 3.96
CA TRP A 80 5.32 -3.66 3.58
C TRP A 80 4.38 -3.35 4.75
N ASN A 81 4.68 -3.88 5.93
CA ASN A 81 3.87 -3.71 7.14
C ASN A 81 4.50 -2.71 8.11
N ASP A 82 5.56 -2.01 7.72
CA ASP A 82 6.17 -0.98 8.57
C ASP A 82 5.35 0.31 8.61
N LEU A 83 5.59 1.16 9.62
CA LEU A 83 4.85 2.40 9.84
C LEU A 83 4.85 3.32 8.61
N ASP A 84 5.90 3.30 7.80
CA ASP A 84 6.02 4.05 6.54
C ASP A 84 4.91 3.76 5.54
N ASN A 85 4.37 2.52 5.55
CA ASN A 85 3.30 2.11 4.66
C ASN A 85 1.93 2.11 5.31
N LEU A 86 1.78 2.68 6.51
CA LEU A 86 0.53 2.61 7.26
C LEU A 86 -0.11 3.98 7.47
N ASN A 87 -1.44 4.00 7.36
CA ASN A 87 -2.26 5.14 7.70
C ASN A 87 -3.41 4.70 8.63
N ASN A 88 -3.98 5.64 9.39
CA ASN A 88 -5.27 5.42 10.02
C ASN A 88 -6.31 6.24 9.26
N THR A 89 -7.38 5.62 8.80
CA THR A 89 -8.41 6.30 8.01
C THR A 89 -9.80 5.72 8.30
N PRO A 90 -10.89 6.50 8.12
CA PRO A 90 -12.25 5.97 8.22
C PRO A 90 -12.49 4.75 7.33
N MET A 91 -13.18 3.74 7.85
CA MET A 91 -13.48 2.48 7.14
C MET A 91 -14.09 2.68 5.74
N HIS A 92 -14.97 3.68 5.60
CA HIS A 92 -15.64 3.96 4.32
C HIS A 92 -14.69 4.54 3.26
N ILE A 93 -13.63 5.24 3.67
CA ILE A 93 -12.57 5.72 2.76
C ILE A 93 -11.65 4.55 2.41
N ASN A 94 -11.25 3.77 3.42
CA ASN A 94 -10.42 2.59 3.26
C ASN A 94 -11.00 1.63 2.20
N ARG A 95 -12.28 1.27 2.33
CA ARG A 95 -12.96 0.36 1.41
C ARG A 95 -12.96 0.88 -0.04
N LYS A 96 -13.33 2.15 -0.25
CA LYS A 96 -13.37 2.76 -1.58
C LYS A 96 -11.98 2.86 -2.21
N LYS A 97 -10.95 3.12 -1.39
CA LYS A 97 -9.55 3.09 -1.83
C LYS A 97 -9.19 1.69 -2.31
N GLY A 98 -9.44 0.66 -1.50
CA GLY A 98 -9.19 -0.74 -1.87
C GLY A 98 -9.85 -1.13 -3.18
N ASP A 99 -11.15 -0.83 -3.34
CA ASP A 99 -11.91 -1.07 -4.58
C ASP A 99 -11.30 -0.33 -5.79
N GLY A 100 -10.84 0.92 -5.59
CA GLY A 100 -10.14 1.72 -6.60
C GLY A 100 -8.82 1.08 -7.04
N PHE A 101 -7.99 0.63 -6.10
CA PHE A 101 -6.76 -0.09 -6.42
C PHE A 101 -7.03 -1.41 -7.15
N GLU A 102 -8.04 -2.18 -6.75
CA GLU A 102 -8.43 -3.44 -7.43
C GLU A 102 -8.74 -3.17 -8.91
N ARG A 103 -9.57 -2.15 -9.16
CA ARG A 103 -9.99 -1.75 -10.50
C ARG A 103 -8.82 -1.25 -11.35
N TRP A 104 -7.95 -0.43 -10.78
CA TRP A 104 -6.76 0.08 -11.46
C TRP A 104 -5.76 -1.04 -11.79
N LEU A 105 -5.49 -1.95 -10.85
CA LEU A 105 -4.62 -3.11 -11.06
C LEU A 105 -5.14 -4.06 -12.15
N ALA A 106 -6.47 -4.16 -12.29
CA ALA A 106 -7.12 -4.92 -13.35
C ALA A 106 -7.03 -4.25 -14.74
N GLY A 107 -6.49 -3.03 -14.84
CA GLY A 107 -6.35 -2.29 -16.10
C GLY A 107 -7.66 -1.72 -16.63
N HIS A 108 -8.68 -1.58 -15.78
CA HIS A 108 -9.96 -0.98 -16.18
C HIS A 108 -9.92 0.54 -16.28
N GLU A 109 -8.93 1.18 -15.66
CA GLU A 109 -8.73 2.62 -15.66
C GLU A 109 -7.28 2.93 -16.05
N HIS A 110 -7.07 4.11 -16.64
CA HIS A 110 -5.76 4.53 -17.12
C HIS A 110 -4.81 4.98 -16.00
N ASP A 111 -5.37 5.53 -14.91
CA ASP A 111 -4.64 5.98 -13.72
C ASP A 111 -5.42 5.64 -12.43
N LEU A 112 -4.73 5.66 -11.28
CA LEU A 112 -5.34 5.34 -9.98
C LEU A 112 -6.37 6.39 -9.61
N ARG A 113 -6.11 7.66 -9.93
CA ARG A 113 -7.04 8.76 -9.67
C ARG A 113 -8.42 8.53 -10.30
N SER A 114 -8.49 8.03 -11.52
CA SER A 114 -9.73 7.74 -12.24
C SER A 114 -10.46 6.55 -11.63
N ALA A 115 -9.73 5.53 -11.20
CA ALA A 115 -10.31 4.41 -10.45
C ALA A 115 -10.91 4.84 -9.10
N LEU A 116 -10.24 5.72 -8.36
CA LEU A 116 -10.78 6.27 -7.10
C LEU A 116 -12.05 7.09 -7.34
N ARG A 117 -12.12 7.86 -8.42
CA ARG A 117 -13.32 8.62 -8.79
C ARG A 117 -14.49 7.71 -9.18
N TYR A 118 -14.21 6.58 -9.84
CA TYR A 118 -15.24 5.61 -10.17
C TYR A 118 -15.98 5.08 -8.93
N TYR A 119 -15.29 4.98 -7.79
CA TYR A 119 -15.86 4.57 -6.50
C TYR A 119 -16.28 5.75 -5.60
N ASP A 120 -16.57 6.91 -6.19
CA ASP A 120 -17.07 8.09 -5.48
C ASP A 120 -16.16 8.55 -4.33
N VAL A 121 -14.84 8.47 -4.49
CA VAL A 121 -13.90 9.13 -3.59
C VAL A 121 -13.90 10.63 -3.93
N ALA A 122 -14.08 11.48 -2.92
CA ALA A 122 -14.10 12.93 -3.10
C ALA A 122 -12.79 13.43 -3.74
N SER A 123 -12.88 14.38 -4.68
CA SER A 123 -11.73 14.84 -5.48
C SER A 123 -10.50 15.26 -4.66
N ASN A 124 -10.71 15.92 -3.53
CA ASN A 124 -9.63 16.32 -2.61
C ASN A 124 -8.98 15.10 -1.92
N HIS A 125 -9.77 14.08 -1.57
CA HIS A 125 -9.26 12.83 -1.01
C HIS A 125 -8.53 12.00 -2.07
N CYS A 126 -9.01 11.96 -3.32
CA CYS A 126 -8.29 11.29 -4.42
C CYS A 126 -6.87 11.87 -4.57
N ILE A 127 -6.73 13.20 -4.59
CA ILE A 127 -5.42 13.85 -4.71
C ILE A 127 -4.51 13.41 -3.56
N LYS A 128 -5.00 13.47 -2.33
CA LYS A 128 -4.23 13.06 -1.15
C LYS A 128 -3.84 11.59 -1.20
N ILE A 129 -4.78 10.69 -1.53
CA ILE A 129 -4.51 9.25 -1.65
C ILE A 129 -3.42 9.00 -2.69
N VAL A 130 -3.52 9.61 -3.89
CA VAL A 130 -2.53 9.43 -4.96
C VAL A 130 -1.16 9.97 -4.54
N THR A 131 -1.08 11.20 -4.04
CA THR A 131 0.20 11.77 -3.59
C THR A 131 0.82 10.97 -2.44
N THR A 132 0.01 10.54 -1.46
CA THR A 132 0.49 9.70 -0.36
C THR A 132 0.92 8.31 -0.85
N PHE A 133 0.24 7.74 -1.84
CA PHE A 133 0.68 6.51 -2.51
C PHE A 133 2.03 6.70 -3.20
N GLU A 134 2.20 7.79 -3.96
CA GLU A 134 3.44 8.08 -4.68
C GLU A 134 4.63 8.27 -3.73
N ASP A 135 4.44 9.08 -2.68
CA ASP A 135 5.45 9.35 -1.66
C ASP A 135 5.84 8.08 -0.91
N THR A 136 4.86 7.29 -0.46
CA THR A 136 5.15 6.02 0.22
C THR A 136 5.79 5.02 -0.73
N ALA A 137 5.37 4.92 -1.98
CA ALA A 137 6.00 4.04 -2.96
C ALA A 137 7.49 4.37 -3.15
N ASN A 138 7.87 5.66 -3.15
CA ASN A 138 9.28 6.06 -3.16
C ASN A 138 10.04 5.51 -1.95
N VAL A 139 9.51 5.69 -0.74
CA VAL A 139 10.13 5.19 0.51
C VAL A 139 10.29 3.67 0.48
N LEU A 140 9.29 2.95 -0.05
CA LEU A 140 9.36 1.49 -0.17
C LEU A 140 10.37 1.07 -1.25
N CYS A 141 10.47 1.78 -2.37
CA CYS A 141 11.51 1.52 -3.38
C CYS A 141 12.91 1.65 -2.78
N ASP A 142 13.19 2.74 -2.05
CA ASP A 142 14.49 2.95 -1.39
C ASP A 142 14.80 1.82 -0.39
N SER A 143 13.80 1.41 0.39
CA SER A 143 13.92 0.30 1.35
C SER A 143 14.21 -1.05 0.66
N LEU A 144 13.60 -1.29 -0.50
CA LEU A 144 13.79 -2.49 -1.30
C LEU A 144 15.15 -2.52 -2.00
N ASP A 145 15.63 -1.38 -2.49
CA ASP A 145 16.96 -1.24 -3.07
C ASP A 145 18.05 -1.45 -2.01
N GLN A 146 17.87 -0.88 -0.82
CA GLN A 146 18.76 -1.16 0.31
C GLN A 146 18.76 -2.65 0.65
N LEU A 147 17.58 -3.29 0.71
CA LEU A 147 17.47 -4.73 0.94
C LEU A 147 18.16 -5.55 -0.16
N ALA A 148 18.10 -5.10 -1.42
CA ALA A 148 18.79 -5.73 -2.55
C ALA A 148 20.31 -5.75 -2.35
N VAL A 149 20.87 -4.62 -1.92
CA VAL A 149 22.30 -4.47 -1.60
C VAL A 149 22.67 -5.37 -0.42
N GLU A 150 21.94 -5.26 0.70
CA GLU A 150 22.23 -6.00 1.93
C GLU A 150 22.18 -7.51 1.77
N LYS A 151 21.26 -8.01 0.93
CA LYS A 151 21.09 -9.44 0.67
C LYS A 151 21.85 -9.91 -0.57
N SER A 152 22.47 -9.00 -1.32
CA SER A 152 23.09 -9.26 -2.62
C SER A 152 22.16 -10.06 -3.53
N LEU A 153 20.92 -9.59 -3.65
CA LEU A 153 19.84 -10.29 -4.35
C LEU A 153 19.03 -9.33 -5.22
N ASP A 154 19.29 -9.36 -6.53
CA ASP A 154 18.69 -8.47 -7.55
C ASP A 154 17.16 -8.49 -7.56
N LEU A 155 16.57 -9.58 -7.06
CA LEU A 155 15.14 -9.76 -6.88
C LEU A 155 14.44 -8.58 -6.18
N TYR A 156 15.08 -7.98 -5.16
CA TYR A 156 14.47 -6.87 -4.43
C TYR A 156 14.56 -5.56 -5.21
N ALA A 157 15.63 -5.37 -6.00
CA ALA A 157 15.74 -4.27 -6.94
C ALA A 157 14.73 -4.40 -8.09
N GLU A 158 14.53 -5.62 -8.62
CA GLU A 158 13.45 -5.90 -9.59
C GLU A 158 12.07 -5.55 -8.98
N PHE A 159 11.84 -5.87 -7.70
CA PHE A 159 10.62 -5.48 -7.00
C PHE A 159 10.46 -3.95 -6.92
N ALA A 160 11.53 -3.24 -6.54
CA ALA A 160 11.55 -1.77 -6.48
C ALA A 160 11.24 -1.15 -7.84
N CYS A 161 11.86 -1.65 -8.93
CA CYS A 161 11.58 -1.17 -10.28
C CYS A 161 10.11 -1.34 -10.66
N VAL A 162 9.50 -2.50 -10.40
CA VAL A 162 8.08 -2.71 -10.73
C VAL A 162 7.16 -1.86 -9.84
N LEU A 163 7.52 -1.60 -8.59
CA LEU A 163 6.77 -0.66 -7.74
C LEU A 163 6.86 0.77 -8.29
N ALA A 164 8.04 1.20 -8.76
CA ALA A 164 8.23 2.49 -9.42
C ALA A 164 7.36 2.60 -10.69
N ASP A 165 7.24 1.54 -11.49
CA ASP A 165 6.35 1.52 -12.65
C ASP A 165 4.87 1.70 -12.25
N TRP A 166 4.44 1.17 -11.10
CA TRP A 166 3.07 1.39 -10.60
C TRP A 166 2.90 2.81 -10.09
N ARG A 167 3.88 3.34 -9.34
CA ARG A 167 3.92 4.74 -8.89
C ARG A 167 3.73 5.70 -10.07
N ASP A 168 4.48 5.51 -11.15
CA ASP A 168 4.46 6.42 -12.31
C ASP A 168 3.16 6.35 -13.14
N ARG A 169 2.27 5.39 -12.83
CA ARG A 169 0.95 5.21 -13.47
C ARG A 169 -0.23 5.63 -12.60
N ALA A 170 0.03 6.18 -11.41
CA ALA A 170 -1.01 6.53 -10.43
C ALA A 170 -1.80 7.79 -10.81
#